data_AF-A0A9P8TL12-F1
#
_entry.id   AF-A0A9P8TL12-F1
#
_cell.length_a   1.000
_cell.length_b   1.000
_cell.length_c   1.000
_cell.angle_alpha   90.00
_cell.angle_beta   90.00
_cell.angle_gamma   90.00
#
_symmetry.space_group_name_H-M   'P 1'
#
loop_
_entity.id
_entity.type
_entity.pdbx_description
1 polymer ?
#
loop_
_entity_poly.entity_id
_entity_poly.type
_entity_poly.pdbx_seq_one_letter_code
_entity_poly.pdbx_strand_id
1 'polypeptide(L)'
;MSSPPNAQVPPVKTRSRRSSSIGRIDLGARVRSLSTSKESDEGKQASQARVAQLASASSSDKEILRKIVTAYVELNYRHTWLTPLIIVLVVYAAYFSSGNYTESNILHQFVAISYRVPGTNEYGKGYKDLFFVTFYIIFFFFFREFVMQIILKPIAHYFLSKNGNLSKMNRFLEQSYAIVYYSFSGPFGFYIMYHSDLWYFNTTNMYLTYPNFTNDYLYKIFYLVQAAFWAQQACILVLQVEKPRKDFMELVFHHIVTILLIWASYVFHFTKMGLAIYITMDVSDFFLAISKNFNYLDWDIQVPSFVVFMVSWIYLRHYINLKILWSLLTEFKTVGNYTLNFATQQYKCWISQPIIVALLGFLQILNLYWLALIFKVLFRLLFQNKMEDHRSDSEDDDDDSEQDKKNQ
;
A
#
# COMPACT_ATOMS: atom_id res chain seq x y z
N MET A 1 45.27 -22.27 -55.95
CA MET A 1 45.46 -21.51 -54.69
C MET A 1 44.56 -20.28 -54.75
N SER A 2 43.29 -20.39 -54.35
CA SER A 2 42.77 -20.18 -52.98
C SER A 2 42.94 -18.75 -52.46
N SER A 3 41.87 -17.96 -52.55
CA SER A 3 41.48 -16.94 -51.57
C SER A 3 39.95 -16.74 -51.63
N PRO A 4 39.24 -16.70 -50.48
CA PRO A 4 37.77 -16.77 -50.40
C PRO A 4 37.08 -15.40 -50.61
N PRO A 5 35.76 -15.38 -50.86
CA PRO A 5 35.01 -14.17 -51.16
C PRO A 5 34.68 -13.32 -49.92
N ASN A 6 34.66 -12.01 -50.16
CA ASN A 6 34.36 -10.94 -49.22
C ASN A 6 32.89 -11.04 -48.73
N ALA A 7 32.66 -11.36 -47.46
CA ALA A 7 31.34 -11.40 -46.88
C ALA A 7 30.83 -9.97 -46.62
N GLN A 8 29.95 -9.47 -47.49
CA GLN A 8 29.20 -8.25 -47.26
C GLN A 8 28.10 -8.51 -46.21
N VAL A 9 28.12 -7.75 -45.12
CA VAL A 9 27.03 -7.69 -44.12
C VAL A 9 25.81 -7.01 -44.78
N PRO A 10 24.61 -7.60 -44.72
CA PRO A 10 23.42 -6.97 -45.31
C PRO A 10 22.99 -5.74 -44.49
N PRO A 11 22.51 -4.66 -45.13
CA PRO A 11 22.09 -3.46 -44.43
C PRO A 11 20.81 -3.72 -43.63
N VAL A 12 20.79 -3.22 -42.39
CA VAL A 12 19.61 -3.21 -41.51
C VAL A 12 18.52 -2.38 -42.17
N LYS A 13 17.38 -3.00 -42.51
CA LYS A 13 16.19 -2.31 -43.00
C LYS A 13 15.58 -1.48 -41.86
N THR A 14 15.94 -0.19 -41.77
CA THR A 14 15.19 0.78 -40.97
C THR A 14 13.83 1.02 -41.62
N ARG A 15 12.78 0.45 -41.02
CA ARG A 15 11.40 0.69 -41.42
C ARG A 15 11.03 2.12 -41.05
N SER A 16 11.00 3.01 -42.05
CA SER A 16 10.48 4.38 -41.92
C SER A 16 9.03 4.33 -41.44
N ARG A 17 8.77 4.81 -40.21
CA ARG A 17 7.42 5.08 -39.73
C ARG A 17 6.99 6.44 -40.26
N ARG A 18 5.96 6.42 -41.12
CA ARG A 18 5.20 7.61 -41.53
C ARG A 18 4.79 8.42 -40.30
N SER A 19 5.18 9.69 -40.26
CA SER A 19 4.63 10.67 -39.33
C SER A 19 3.21 11.02 -39.75
N SER A 20 2.23 10.74 -38.90
CA SER A 20 0.93 11.40 -38.95
C SER A 20 0.98 12.59 -37.99
N SER A 21 0.87 13.81 -38.54
CA SER A 21 0.72 15.04 -37.77
C SER A 21 -0.69 15.11 -37.18
N ILE A 22 -0.83 14.76 -35.90
CA ILE A 22 -1.84 15.30 -35.00
C ILE A 22 -1.28 15.10 -33.60
N GLY A 23 -1.25 16.19 -32.83
CA GLY A 23 -0.53 16.32 -31.57
C GLY A 23 -0.79 15.20 -30.58
N ARG A 24 0.26 14.45 -30.29
CA ARG A 24 0.30 13.53 -29.16
C ARG A 24 0.84 14.31 -27.97
N ILE A 25 -0.07 14.82 -27.15
CA ILE A 25 0.28 15.30 -25.82
C ILE A 25 0.57 14.03 -24.99
N ASP A 26 1.85 13.68 -24.89
CA ASP A 26 2.36 12.56 -24.11
C ASP A 26 2.41 12.97 -22.62
N LEU A 27 1.25 12.89 -21.97
CA LEU A 27 1.10 13.01 -20.51
C LEU A 27 0.96 11.59 -19.95
N GLY A 28 2.09 10.94 -19.63
CA GLY A 28 2.06 9.64 -18.99
C GLY A 28 3.36 8.88 -19.12
N ALA A 29 4.40 9.40 -18.48
CA ALA A 29 5.69 8.76 -18.31
C ALA A 29 5.53 7.26 -18.00
N ARG A 30 6.29 6.42 -18.74
CA ARG A 30 6.55 5.02 -18.36
C ARG A 30 7.33 5.00 -17.05
N VAL A 31 6.66 5.21 -15.93
CA VAL A 31 7.25 4.94 -14.63
C VAL A 31 7.08 3.45 -14.37
N ARG A 32 8.21 2.77 -14.24
CA ARG A 32 8.33 1.32 -14.12
C ARG A 32 8.79 1.01 -12.70
N SER A 33 8.31 -0.12 -12.17
CA SER A 33 8.67 -0.61 -10.84
C SER A 33 10.17 -0.60 -10.57
N LEU A 34 10.58 0.08 -9.49
CA LEU A 34 11.98 0.32 -9.14
C LEU A 34 12.77 -0.96 -8.84
N SER A 35 12.11 -2.02 -8.38
CA SER A 35 12.80 -3.23 -7.89
C SER A 35 12.86 -4.39 -8.89
N THR A 36 12.09 -4.34 -9.99
CA THR A 36 11.86 -5.55 -10.82
C THR A 36 11.67 -5.31 -12.32
N SER A 37 11.94 -4.10 -12.83
CA SER A 37 11.99 -3.89 -14.27
C SER A 37 13.13 -4.73 -14.89
N LYS A 38 12.90 -5.37 -16.06
CA LYS A 38 14.03 -5.81 -16.91
C LYS A 38 14.89 -4.56 -17.10
N GLU A 39 16.12 -4.58 -16.58
CA GLU A 39 17.07 -3.47 -16.75
C GLU A 39 17.08 -3.11 -18.24
N SER A 40 16.78 -1.84 -18.56
CA SER A 40 16.93 -1.37 -19.93
C SER A 40 18.37 -1.58 -20.37
N ASP A 41 18.60 -1.78 -21.67
CA ASP A 41 19.97 -1.96 -22.17
C ASP A 41 20.85 -0.75 -21.79
N GLU A 42 20.26 0.45 -21.72
CA GLU A 42 20.89 1.67 -21.17
C GLU A 42 21.22 1.54 -19.67
N GLY A 43 20.32 0.99 -18.86
CA GLY A 43 20.55 0.75 -17.43
C GLY A 43 21.65 -0.28 -17.16
N LYS A 44 21.71 -1.34 -17.99
CA LYS A 44 22.79 -2.33 -17.95
C LYS A 44 24.13 -1.73 -18.33
N GLN A 45 24.18 -0.97 -19.42
CA GLN A 45 25.39 -0.26 -19.83
C GLN A 45 25.85 0.74 -18.76
N ALA A 46 24.91 1.45 -18.14
CA ALA A 46 25.22 2.37 -17.04
C ALA A 46 25.73 1.64 -15.78
N SER A 47 25.16 0.50 -15.41
CA SER A 47 25.66 -0.34 -14.31
C SER A 47 27.06 -0.88 -14.62
N GLN A 48 27.27 -1.42 -15.82
CA GLN A 48 28.58 -1.90 -16.27
C GLN A 48 29.64 -0.79 -16.26
N ALA A 49 29.29 0.42 -16.71
CA ALA A 49 30.17 1.58 -16.64
C ALA A 49 30.51 1.99 -15.19
N ARG A 50 29.54 1.96 -14.27
CA ARG A 50 29.76 2.21 -12.84
C ARG A 50 30.67 1.15 -12.21
N VAL A 51 30.45 -0.13 -12.51
CA VAL A 51 31.29 -1.24 -12.03
C VAL A 51 32.71 -1.13 -12.59
N ALA A 52 32.88 -0.79 -13.87
CA ALA A 52 34.19 -0.55 -14.47
C ALA A 52 34.92 0.65 -13.82
N GLN A 53 34.20 1.72 -13.49
CA GLN A 53 34.76 2.86 -12.77
C GLN A 53 35.20 2.51 -11.33
N LEU A 54 34.50 1.59 -10.66
CA LEU A 54 34.91 1.10 -9.34
C LEU A 54 36.20 0.27 -9.39
N ALA A 55 36.43 -0.44 -10.50
CA ALA A 55 37.59 -1.30 -10.71
C ALA A 55 38.88 -0.56 -11.11
N SER A 56 38.80 0.70 -11.55
CA SER A 56 40.00 1.47 -11.94
C SER A 56 40.87 1.82 -10.74
N ALA A 57 42.18 2.05 -10.91
CA ALA A 57 43.03 2.57 -9.84
C ALA A 57 42.67 4.03 -9.52
N SER A 58 42.70 4.42 -8.24
CA SER A 58 42.46 5.82 -7.81
C SER A 58 43.71 6.37 -7.12
N SER A 59 44.05 7.60 -7.45
CA SER A 59 45.25 8.30 -6.96
C SER A 59 44.92 9.55 -6.14
N SER A 60 43.70 10.06 -6.24
CA SER A 60 43.25 11.29 -5.56
C SER A 60 42.06 11.06 -4.63
N ASP A 61 42.01 11.78 -3.51
CA ASP A 61 40.89 11.77 -2.57
C ASP A 61 39.53 12.06 -3.23
N LYS A 62 39.51 12.93 -4.25
CA LYS A 62 38.31 13.21 -5.05
C LYS A 62 37.83 11.98 -5.84
N GLU A 63 38.75 11.17 -6.34
CA GLU A 63 38.42 9.93 -7.06
C GLU A 63 37.88 8.87 -6.10
N ILE A 64 38.43 8.79 -4.88
CA ILE A 64 37.94 7.89 -3.83
C ILE A 64 36.51 8.27 -3.43
N LEU A 65 36.24 9.55 -3.17
CA LEU A 65 34.87 10.02 -2.87
C LEU A 65 33.90 9.70 -4.00
N ARG A 66 34.32 9.91 -5.26
CA ARG A 66 33.48 9.58 -6.42
C ARG A 66 33.18 8.08 -6.49
N LYS A 67 34.16 7.21 -6.20
CA LYS A 67 33.93 5.76 -6.12
C LYS A 67 32.97 5.38 -5.01
N ILE A 68 33.06 6.00 -3.83
CA ILE A 68 32.10 5.74 -2.73
C ILE A 68 30.67 6.11 -3.17
N VAL A 69 30.49 7.28 -3.80
CA VAL A 69 29.19 7.69 -4.33
C VAL A 69 28.70 6.73 -5.41
N THR A 70 29.55 6.33 -6.36
CA THR A 70 29.21 5.36 -7.40
C THR A 70 28.82 4.00 -6.82
N ALA A 71 29.54 3.52 -5.81
CA ALA A 71 29.24 2.27 -5.11
C ALA A 71 27.90 2.35 -4.37
N TYR A 72 27.65 3.46 -3.66
CA TYR A 72 26.38 3.71 -2.97
C TYR A 72 25.19 3.74 -3.94
N VAL A 73 25.34 4.41 -5.08
CA VAL A 73 24.30 4.47 -6.12
C VAL A 73 24.03 3.07 -6.66
N GLU A 74 25.06 2.31 -7.01
CA GLU A 74 24.91 0.94 -7.52
C GLU A 74 24.26 0.00 -6.47
N LEU A 75 24.64 0.15 -5.20
CA LEU A 75 24.06 -0.65 -4.12
C LEU A 75 22.58 -0.32 -3.89
N ASN A 76 22.19 0.96 -4.00
CA ASN A 76 20.77 1.35 -3.94
C ASN A 76 19.94 0.87 -5.11
N TYR A 77 20.51 0.79 -6.32
CA TYR A 77 19.82 0.19 -7.46
C TYR A 77 19.52 -1.30 -7.23
N ARG A 78 20.41 -2.01 -6.54
CA ARG A 78 20.23 -3.44 -6.20
C ARG A 78 19.37 -3.65 -4.95
N HIS A 79 19.47 -2.73 -3.99
CA HIS A 79 18.85 -2.80 -2.68
C HIS A 79 18.15 -1.47 -2.37
N THR A 80 16.94 -1.33 -2.90
CA THR A 80 16.09 -0.13 -2.73
C THR A 80 15.75 0.18 -1.27
N TRP A 81 15.86 -0.79 -0.36
CA TRP A 81 15.65 -0.61 1.09
C TRP A 81 16.79 0.14 1.79
N LEU A 82 17.98 0.26 1.17
CA LEU A 82 19.16 0.82 1.82
C LEU A 82 18.99 2.30 2.20
N THR A 83 18.59 3.16 1.26
CA THR A 83 18.44 4.59 1.54
C THR A 83 17.39 4.87 2.62
N PRO A 84 16.16 4.33 2.54
CA PRO A 84 15.19 4.46 3.62
C PRO A 84 15.72 3.94 4.97
N LEU A 85 16.44 2.81 4.99
CA LEU A 85 17.04 2.28 6.21
C LEU A 85 18.07 3.26 6.81
N ILE A 86 18.97 3.81 6.01
CA ILE A 86 19.99 4.76 6.49
C ILE A 86 19.31 5.97 7.13
N ILE A 87 18.26 6.52 6.51
CA ILE A 87 17.51 7.66 7.07
C ILE A 87 16.91 7.29 8.43
N VAL A 88 16.26 6.14 8.52
CA VAL A 88 15.66 5.64 9.77
C VAL A 88 16.74 5.47 10.84
N LEU A 89 17.85 4.79 10.53
CA LEU A 89 18.95 4.54 11.47
C LEU A 89 19.61 5.83 11.95
N VAL A 90 19.85 6.80 11.07
CA VAL A 90 20.45 8.09 11.43
C VAL A 90 19.55 8.85 12.41
N VAL A 91 18.24 8.91 12.16
CA VAL A 91 17.30 9.60 13.06
C VAL A 91 17.22 8.90 14.42
N TYR A 92 17.09 7.58 14.45
CA TYR A 92 17.07 6.83 15.71
C TYR A 92 18.41 6.95 16.46
N ALA A 93 19.55 6.83 15.77
CA ALA A 93 20.86 6.97 16.39
C ALA A 93 21.07 8.39 16.96
N ALA A 94 20.67 9.43 16.23
CA ALA A 94 20.73 10.81 16.73
C ALA A 94 19.79 11.02 17.93
N TYR A 95 18.60 10.42 17.93
CA TYR A 95 17.67 10.50 19.05
C TYR A 95 18.21 9.80 20.30
N PHE A 96 18.70 8.56 20.18
CA PHE A 96 19.26 7.80 21.30
C PHE A 96 20.59 8.37 21.82
N SER A 97 21.46 8.85 20.93
CA SER A 97 22.72 9.48 21.34
C SER A 97 22.53 10.84 22.03
N SER A 98 21.41 11.52 21.80
CA SER A 98 21.11 12.80 22.46
C SER A 98 20.88 12.68 23.97
N GLY A 99 20.55 11.48 24.48
CA GLY A 99 20.22 11.25 25.89
C GLY A 99 18.92 11.92 26.37
N ASN A 100 18.22 12.66 25.50
CA ASN A 100 17.00 13.40 25.83
C ASN A 100 15.79 12.79 25.10
N TYR A 101 15.00 12.01 25.83
CA TYR A 101 13.82 11.29 25.33
C TYR A 101 12.49 12.04 25.52
N THR A 102 12.56 13.32 25.87
CA THR A 102 11.38 14.14 26.16
C THR A 102 10.97 14.98 24.96
N GLU A 103 9.78 15.58 25.02
CA GLU A 103 9.26 16.48 23.98
C GLU A 103 10.12 17.74 23.74
N SER A 104 11.11 18.02 24.60
CA SER A 104 12.08 19.09 24.39
C SER A 104 13.07 18.80 23.25
N ASN A 105 13.24 17.53 22.88
CA ASN A 105 14.07 17.12 21.76
C ASN A 105 13.29 17.26 20.44
N ILE A 106 13.87 17.97 19.46
CA ILE A 106 13.28 18.14 18.12
C ILE A 106 13.09 16.79 17.41
N LEU A 107 13.91 15.78 17.73
CA LEU A 107 13.79 14.44 17.15
C LEU A 107 12.65 13.61 17.77
N HIS A 108 12.14 14.00 18.94
CA HIS A 108 11.07 13.28 19.63
C HIS A 108 9.82 13.15 18.75
N GLN A 109 9.44 14.21 18.02
CA GLN A 109 8.25 14.22 17.16
C GLN A 109 8.33 13.24 15.96
N PHE A 110 9.51 12.73 15.62
CA PHE A 110 9.67 11.73 14.57
C PHE A 110 9.65 10.31 15.14
N VAL A 111 10.18 10.12 16.35
CA VAL A 111 10.38 8.79 16.95
C VAL A 111 9.25 8.37 17.89
N ALA A 112 8.69 9.32 18.65
CA ALA A 112 7.69 9.06 19.67
C ALA A 112 6.45 9.94 19.45
N ILE A 113 5.31 9.49 19.96
CA ILE A 113 4.06 10.25 19.87
C ILE A 113 4.11 11.50 20.76
N SER A 114 3.68 12.64 20.22
CA SER A 114 3.71 13.93 20.90
C SER A 114 2.43 14.21 21.68
N TYR A 115 2.43 15.28 22.50
CA TYR A 115 1.28 15.81 23.23
C TYR A 115 0.82 14.92 24.40
N ARG A 116 1.77 14.44 25.19
CA ARG A 116 1.43 13.66 26.39
C ARG A 116 0.73 14.55 27.42
N VAL A 117 -0.40 14.09 27.94
CA VAL A 117 -1.08 14.75 29.07
C VAL A 117 -0.34 14.38 30.37
N PRO A 118 0.14 15.37 31.15
CA PRO A 118 0.87 15.08 32.39
C PRO A 118 0.03 14.26 33.37
N GLY A 119 0.62 13.20 33.94
CA GLY A 119 -0.03 12.35 34.94
C GLY A 119 -0.98 11.28 34.39
N THR A 120 -1.15 11.17 33.07
CA THR A 120 -1.99 10.12 32.45
C THR A 120 -1.23 9.37 31.34
N ASN A 121 -1.86 8.31 30.82
CA ASN A 121 -1.41 7.61 29.60
C ASN A 121 -2.09 8.16 28.33
N GLU A 122 -2.70 9.34 28.43
CA GLU A 122 -3.46 9.95 27.35
C GLU A 122 -2.65 10.97 26.58
N TYR A 123 -2.94 11.06 25.29
CA TYR A 123 -2.25 11.94 24.36
C TYR A 123 -3.25 12.79 23.57
N GLY A 124 -2.98 14.09 23.52
CA GLY A 124 -3.70 15.03 22.67
C GLY A 124 -3.34 14.86 21.20
N LYS A 125 -3.76 15.81 20.36
CA LYS A 125 -3.53 15.79 18.91
C LYS A 125 -3.00 17.14 18.46
N GLY A 126 -2.13 17.14 17.45
CA GLY A 126 -1.64 18.38 16.85
C GLY A 126 -0.71 18.19 15.66
N TYR A 127 -0.17 19.28 15.14
CA TYR A 127 0.64 19.25 13.91
C TYR A 127 1.93 18.44 14.05
N LYS A 128 2.47 18.25 15.26
CA LYS A 128 3.66 17.42 15.48
C LYS A 128 3.44 15.97 15.06
N ASP A 129 2.18 15.49 15.09
CA ASP A 129 1.83 14.14 14.65
C ASP A 129 2.06 13.94 13.14
N LEU A 130 2.11 15.02 12.33
CA LEU A 130 2.46 14.94 10.91
C LEU A 130 3.93 14.59 10.68
N PHE A 131 4.84 15.03 11.56
CA PHE A 131 6.25 14.65 11.49
C PHE A 131 6.42 13.17 11.79
N PHE A 132 5.70 12.66 12.79
CA PHE A 132 5.64 11.23 13.10
C PHE A 132 5.15 10.44 11.88
N VAL A 133 4.00 10.82 11.31
CA VAL A 133 3.45 10.15 10.12
C VAL A 133 4.43 10.18 8.95
N THR A 134 5.04 11.33 8.67
CA THR A 134 6.01 11.48 7.55
C THR A 134 7.24 10.60 7.74
N PHE A 135 7.78 10.54 8.96
CA PHE A 135 8.89 9.65 9.26
C PHE A 135 8.50 8.17 9.12
N TYR A 136 7.31 7.80 9.59
CA TYR A 136 6.83 6.44 9.48
C TYR A 136 6.50 6.03 8.03
N ILE A 137 6.17 6.97 7.13
CA ILE A 137 6.11 6.69 5.68
C ILE A 137 7.46 6.20 5.18
N ILE A 138 8.57 6.85 5.57
CA ILE A 138 9.93 6.44 5.19
C ILE A 138 10.25 5.06 5.80
N PHE A 139 9.89 4.84 7.06
CA PHE A 139 10.00 3.54 7.71
C PHE A 139 9.24 2.46 6.93
N PHE A 140 8.02 2.72 6.46
CA PHE A 140 7.23 1.75 5.70
C PHE A 140 7.81 1.48 4.31
N PHE A 141 8.42 2.46 3.65
CA PHE A 141 9.20 2.22 2.44
C PHE A 141 10.39 1.29 2.70
N PHE A 142 11.15 1.53 3.77
CA PHE A 142 12.21 0.61 4.22
C PHE A 142 11.63 -0.79 4.47
N PHE A 143 10.62 -0.89 5.33
CA PHE A 143 10.07 -2.14 5.82
C PHE A 143 9.52 -2.98 4.66
N ARG A 144 8.78 -2.36 3.74
CA ARG A 144 8.27 -3.03 2.54
C ARG A 144 9.38 -3.62 1.69
N GLU A 145 10.35 -2.80 1.26
CA GLU A 145 11.41 -3.25 0.37
C GLU A 145 12.32 -4.29 1.05
N PHE A 146 12.59 -4.12 2.35
CA PHE A 146 13.39 -5.06 3.12
C PHE A 146 12.69 -6.42 3.24
N VAL A 147 11.42 -6.43 3.66
CA VAL A 147 10.63 -7.66 3.80
C VAL A 147 10.47 -8.35 2.45
N MET A 148 10.14 -7.62 1.38
CA MET A 148 9.97 -8.19 0.05
C MET A 148 11.28 -8.78 -0.51
N GLN A 149 12.41 -8.09 -0.40
CA GLN A 149 13.67 -8.53 -1.03
C GLN A 149 14.47 -9.52 -0.21
N ILE A 150 14.49 -9.36 1.12
CA ILE A 150 15.34 -10.16 2.01
C ILE A 150 14.59 -11.37 2.55
N ILE A 151 13.32 -11.21 2.93
CA ILE A 151 12.56 -12.27 3.60
C ILE A 151 11.70 -13.04 2.59
N LEU A 152 10.87 -12.35 1.81
CA LEU A 152 9.86 -12.98 0.97
C LEU A 152 10.40 -13.50 -0.37
N LYS A 153 11.40 -12.83 -0.97
CA LYS A 153 11.96 -13.26 -2.26
C LYS A 153 12.60 -14.65 -2.22
N PRO A 154 13.40 -15.04 -1.21
CA PRO A 154 13.87 -16.42 -1.07
C PRO A 154 12.73 -17.43 -0.95
N ILE A 155 11.69 -17.09 -0.19
CA ILE A 155 10.49 -17.92 0.00
C ILE A 155 9.75 -18.10 -1.33
N ALA A 156 9.58 -17.01 -2.09
CA ALA A 156 8.97 -17.06 -3.41
C ALA A 156 9.78 -17.93 -4.38
N HIS A 157 11.10 -17.85 -4.38
CA HIS A 157 11.94 -18.73 -5.20
C HIS A 157 11.82 -20.20 -4.80
N TYR A 158 11.64 -20.50 -3.51
CA TYR A 158 11.41 -21.87 -3.04
C TYR A 158 10.07 -22.44 -3.52
N PHE A 159 8.99 -21.64 -3.43
CA PHE A 159 7.65 -22.11 -3.77
C PHE A 159 7.28 -21.98 -5.27
N LEU A 160 7.90 -21.06 -6.04
CA LEU A 160 7.54 -20.76 -7.44
C LEU A 160 8.61 -21.11 -8.51
N SER A 161 9.75 -21.77 -8.20
CA SER A 161 10.82 -22.08 -9.19
C SER A 161 10.41 -23.17 -10.20
N LYS A 162 10.74 -23.19 -11.51
CA LYS A 162 11.77 -22.51 -12.33
C LYS A 162 11.21 -21.86 -13.62
N ASN A 163 9.88 -21.94 -13.83
CA ASN A 163 9.15 -21.42 -15.01
C ASN A 163 8.18 -20.28 -14.67
N GLY A 164 8.14 -19.81 -13.42
CA GLY A 164 7.21 -18.76 -13.00
C GLY A 164 7.49 -17.42 -13.70
N ASN A 165 6.48 -16.88 -14.37
CA ASN A 165 6.48 -15.52 -14.92
C ASN A 165 6.89 -14.53 -13.81
N LEU A 166 7.89 -13.69 -14.09
CA LEU A 166 8.38 -12.66 -13.16
C LEU A 166 7.23 -11.79 -12.60
N SER A 167 6.19 -11.58 -13.41
CA SER A 167 4.98 -10.85 -13.01
C SER A 167 4.19 -11.58 -11.91
N LYS A 168 3.99 -12.90 -12.02
CA LYS A 168 3.30 -13.74 -11.02
C LYS A 168 4.06 -13.71 -9.70
N MET A 169 5.40 -13.83 -9.75
CA MET A 169 6.25 -13.74 -8.56
C MET A 169 6.13 -12.36 -7.88
N ASN A 170 6.13 -11.26 -8.64
CA ASN A 170 5.99 -9.92 -8.08
C ASN A 170 4.63 -9.73 -7.39
N ARG A 171 3.54 -10.22 -8.00
CA ARG A 171 2.21 -10.18 -7.39
C ARG A 171 2.14 -11.00 -6.10
N PHE A 172 2.75 -12.19 -6.10
CA PHE A 172 2.88 -13.00 -4.89
C PHE A 172 3.64 -12.26 -3.78
N LEU A 173 4.75 -11.58 -4.10
CA LEU A 173 5.50 -10.80 -3.12
C LEU A 173 4.68 -9.61 -2.56
N GLU A 174 3.96 -8.89 -3.43
CA GLU A 174 3.06 -7.78 -3.03
C GLU A 174 1.98 -8.26 -2.05
N GLN A 175 1.29 -9.37 -2.38
CA GLN A 175 0.25 -9.91 -1.49
C GLN A 175 0.84 -10.51 -0.22
N SER A 176 2.00 -11.16 -0.29
CA SER A 176 2.70 -11.69 0.89
C SER A 176 3.13 -10.58 1.85
N TYR A 177 3.58 -9.43 1.35
CA TYR A 177 3.86 -8.27 2.19
C TYR A 177 2.59 -7.77 2.90
N ALA A 178 1.45 -7.72 2.18
CA ALA A 178 0.17 -7.35 2.77
C ALA A 178 -0.24 -8.31 3.90
N ILE A 179 -0.04 -9.64 3.73
CA ILE A 179 -0.27 -10.62 4.80
C ILE A 179 0.58 -10.30 6.03
N VAL A 180 1.88 -10.05 5.85
CA VAL A 180 2.79 -9.70 6.95
C VAL A 180 2.23 -8.50 7.70
N TYR A 181 1.90 -7.40 7.00
CA TYR A 181 1.39 -6.21 7.66
C TYR A 181 0.05 -6.43 8.39
N TYR A 182 -0.95 -6.99 7.70
CA TYR A 182 -2.28 -7.16 8.28
C TYR A 182 -2.34 -8.23 9.37
N SER A 183 -1.40 -9.19 9.39
CA SER A 183 -1.27 -10.17 10.49
C SER A 183 -0.92 -9.52 11.82
N PHE A 184 -0.26 -8.36 11.82
CA PHE A 184 0.02 -7.59 13.03
C PHE A 184 -1.04 -6.50 13.25
N SER A 185 -1.41 -5.76 12.20
CA SER A 185 -2.34 -4.64 12.30
C SER A 185 -3.75 -5.07 12.74
N GLY A 186 -4.29 -6.15 12.15
CA GLY A 186 -5.63 -6.63 12.45
C GLY A 186 -5.81 -7.00 13.93
N PRO A 187 -5.01 -7.94 14.48
CA PRO A 187 -5.07 -8.29 15.90
C PRO A 187 -4.80 -7.11 16.82
N PHE A 188 -3.88 -6.22 16.48
CA PHE A 188 -3.59 -5.04 17.30
C PHE A 188 -4.77 -4.04 17.32
N GLY A 189 -5.44 -3.84 16.18
CA GLY A 189 -6.68 -3.08 16.10
C GLY A 189 -7.81 -3.69 16.95
N PHE A 190 -8.00 -5.02 16.89
CA PHE A 190 -8.95 -5.71 17.76
C PHE A 190 -8.62 -5.58 19.24
N TYR A 191 -7.34 -5.67 19.60
CA TYR A 191 -6.88 -5.48 20.97
C TYR A 191 -7.26 -4.07 21.48
N ILE A 192 -7.03 -3.03 20.70
CA ILE A 192 -7.41 -1.66 21.05
C ILE A 192 -8.93 -1.52 21.14
N MET A 193 -9.67 -2.11 20.20
CA MET A 193 -11.12 -2.07 20.21
C MET A 193 -11.70 -2.76 21.46
N TYR A 194 -11.14 -3.90 21.88
CA TYR A 194 -11.55 -4.62 23.09
C TYR A 194 -11.31 -3.82 24.37
N HIS A 195 -10.19 -3.09 24.44
CA HIS A 195 -9.87 -2.23 25.59
C HIS A 195 -10.50 -0.82 25.48
N SER A 196 -11.37 -0.61 24.50
CA SER A 196 -12.12 0.63 24.32
C SER A 196 -13.63 0.37 24.47
N ASP A 197 -14.42 1.43 24.53
CA ASP A 197 -15.88 1.35 24.54
C ASP A 197 -16.49 1.02 23.16
N LEU A 198 -15.68 0.65 22.17
CA LEU A 198 -16.10 0.30 20.81
C LEU A 198 -16.20 -1.20 20.57
N TRP A 199 -16.12 -2.03 21.61
CA TRP A 199 -16.15 -3.49 21.45
C TRP A 199 -17.29 -3.94 20.52
N TYR A 200 -16.92 -4.77 19.55
CA TYR A 200 -17.81 -5.31 18.53
C TYR A 200 -18.60 -4.25 17.74
N PHE A 201 -17.91 -3.17 17.37
CA PHE A 201 -18.44 -2.09 16.54
C PHE A 201 -19.70 -1.45 17.14
N ASN A 202 -19.65 -1.11 18.43
CA ASN A 202 -20.73 -0.37 19.09
C ASN A 202 -20.80 1.06 18.55
N THR A 203 -21.83 1.35 17.76
CA THR A 203 -21.98 2.61 17.05
C THR A 203 -22.40 3.77 17.94
N THR A 204 -23.18 3.51 18.98
CA THR A 204 -23.70 4.55 19.88
C THR A 204 -22.58 5.26 20.64
N ASN A 205 -21.57 4.51 21.07
CA ASN A 205 -20.37 5.04 21.75
C ASN A 205 -19.47 5.89 20.83
N MET A 206 -19.65 5.81 19.51
CA MET A 206 -18.96 6.72 18.58
C MET A 206 -19.45 8.17 18.71
N TYR A 207 -20.68 8.38 19.19
CA TYR A 207 -21.30 9.71 19.31
C TYR A 207 -21.49 10.15 20.75
N LEU A 208 -21.78 9.21 21.66
CA LEU A 208 -22.10 9.52 23.05
C LEU A 208 -20.95 10.25 23.76
N THR A 209 -19.71 9.80 23.52
CA THR A 209 -18.51 10.39 24.13
C THR A 209 -17.84 11.42 23.24
N TYR A 210 -18.44 11.79 22.10
CA TYR A 210 -17.85 12.73 21.16
C TYR A 210 -17.96 14.16 21.74
N PRO A 211 -16.87 14.95 21.75
CA PRO A 211 -15.61 14.78 21.01
C PRO A 211 -14.48 14.13 21.83
N ASN A 212 -13.72 13.24 21.21
CA ASN A 212 -12.53 12.62 21.83
C ASN A 212 -11.28 13.49 21.59
N PHE A 213 -10.93 14.33 22.57
CA PHE A 213 -9.74 15.20 22.50
C PHE A 213 -8.44 14.43 22.69
N THR A 214 -8.47 13.48 23.62
CA THR A 214 -7.34 12.63 23.97
C THR A 214 -7.60 11.20 23.54
N ASN A 215 -6.52 10.45 23.30
CA ASN A 215 -6.56 9.02 23.05
C ASN A 215 -5.51 8.34 23.92
N ASP A 216 -5.78 7.10 24.33
CA ASP A 216 -4.76 6.27 24.98
C ASP A 216 -3.52 6.11 24.07
N TYR A 217 -2.35 5.94 24.69
CA TYR A 217 -1.07 5.74 24.03
C TYR A 217 -1.13 4.72 22.87
N LEU A 218 -1.67 3.52 23.11
CA LEU A 218 -1.70 2.47 22.10
C LEU A 218 -2.67 2.80 20.97
N TYR A 219 -3.80 3.42 21.31
CA TYR A 219 -4.77 3.90 20.35
C TYR A 219 -4.13 4.93 19.41
N LYS A 220 -3.46 5.94 19.96
CA LYS A 220 -2.84 7.01 19.17
C LYS A 220 -1.73 6.46 18.27
N ILE A 221 -0.88 5.58 18.78
CA ILE A 221 0.17 4.94 17.97
C ILE A 221 -0.43 4.16 16.82
N PHE A 222 -1.39 3.28 17.10
CA PHE A 222 -2.04 2.49 16.05
C PHE A 222 -2.61 3.38 14.96
N TYR A 223 -3.32 4.44 15.36
CA TYR A 223 -3.96 5.34 14.42
C TYR A 223 -2.95 6.09 13.54
N LEU A 224 -1.86 6.62 14.11
CA LEU A 224 -0.82 7.34 13.36
C LEU A 224 0.02 6.40 12.48
N VAL A 225 0.32 5.20 12.96
CA VAL A 225 1.04 4.17 12.18
C VAL A 225 0.18 3.72 11.00
N GLN A 226 -1.12 3.50 11.21
CA GLN A 226 -2.07 3.21 10.12
C GLN A 226 -2.12 4.35 9.11
N ALA A 227 -2.20 5.60 9.56
CA ALA A 227 -2.17 6.76 8.67
C ALA A 227 -0.89 6.79 7.83
N ALA A 228 0.27 6.50 8.43
CA ALA A 228 1.54 6.44 7.72
C ALA A 228 1.61 5.28 6.71
N PHE A 229 1.12 4.09 7.07
CA PHE A 229 1.05 2.95 6.15
C PHE A 229 0.17 3.25 4.93
N TRP A 230 -1.04 3.76 5.14
CA TRP A 230 -1.94 4.08 4.04
C TRP A 230 -1.45 5.24 3.18
N ALA A 231 -0.80 6.26 3.78
CA ALA A 231 -0.12 7.31 3.03
C ALA A 231 1.04 6.75 2.19
N GLN A 232 1.80 5.80 2.74
CA GLN A 232 2.87 5.12 2.01
C GLN A 232 2.34 4.29 0.84
N GLN A 233 1.22 3.57 1.01
CA GLN A 233 0.53 2.87 -0.09
C GLN A 233 0.05 3.85 -1.16
N ALA A 234 -0.50 5.01 -0.76
CA ALA A 234 -0.87 6.07 -1.70
C ALA A 234 0.33 6.60 -2.50
N CYS A 235 1.49 6.79 -1.87
CA CYS A 235 2.71 7.17 -2.56
C CYS A 235 3.16 6.10 -3.58
N ILE A 236 3.12 4.81 -3.23
CA ILE A 236 3.43 3.71 -4.17
C ILE A 236 2.52 3.77 -5.39
N LEU A 237 1.22 3.96 -5.16
CA LEU A 237 0.22 3.99 -6.23
C LEU A 237 0.45 5.18 -7.19
N VAL A 238 0.63 6.38 -6.63
CA VAL A 238 0.83 7.62 -7.41
C VAL A 238 2.15 7.60 -8.17
N LEU A 239 3.22 7.11 -7.55
CA LEU A 239 4.53 6.95 -8.19
C LEU A 239 4.56 5.76 -9.16
N GLN A 240 3.47 4.99 -9.29
CA GLN A 240 3.37 3.81 -10.15
C GLN A 240 4.57 2.86 -9.97
N VAL A 241 4.99 2.68 -8.72
CA VAL A 241 6.06 1.74 -8.37
C VAL A 241 5.60 0.30 -8.63
N GLU A 242 4.30 0.04 -8.72
CA GLU A 242 3.73 -1.23 -9.14
C GLU A 242 3.10 -1.11 -10.54
N LYS A 243 3.11 -2.21 -11.30
CA LYS A 243 2.44 -2.25 -12.62
C LYS A 243 0.95 -1.94 -12.42
N PRO A 244 0.39 -0.91 -13.09
CA PRO A 244 -1.02 -0.56 -12.97
C PRO A 244 -1.92 -1.76 -13.24
N ARG A 245 -2.95 -1.91 -12.39
CA ARG A 245 -3.97 -2.95 -12.50
C ARG A 245 -5.11 -2.48 -13.41
N LYS A 246 -6.00 -3.39 -13.82
CA LYS A 246 -7.19 -3.03 -14.63
C LYS A 246 -8.13 -2.08 -13.89
N ASP A 247 -8.17 -2.16 -12.56
CA ASP A 247 -8.96 -1.32 -11.64
C ASP A 247 -8.16 -0.13 -11.08
N PHE A 248 -7.14 0.36 -11.81
CA PHE A 248 -6.24 1.41 -11.32
C PHE A 248 -6.98 2.71 -10.99
N MET A 249 -7.97 3.12 -11.80
CA MET A 249 -8.69 4.37 -11.56
C MET A 249 -9.58 4.29 -10.32
N GLU A 250 -10.25 3.15 -10.14
CA GLU A 250 -11.04 2.84 -8.96
C GLU A 250 -10.16 2.80 -7.71
N LEU A 251 -8.96 2.22 -7.81
CA LEU A 251 -7.98 2.18 -6.73
C LEU A 251 -7.41 3.57 -6.38
N VAL A 252 -7.15 4.43 -7.37
CA VAL A 252 -6.75 5.83 -7.15
C VAL A 252 -7.85 6.61 -6.46
N PHE A 253 -9.09 6.51 -6.95
CA PHE A 253 -10.23 7.17 -6.32
C PHE A 253 -10.45 6.68 -4.89
N HIS A 254 -10.31 5.37 -4.66
CA HIS A 254 -10.33 4.80 -3.33
C HIS A 254 -9.27 5.41 -2.42
N HIS A 255 -8.00 5.50 -2.85
CA HIS A 255 -6.95 6.10 -2.04
C HIS A 255 -7.17 7.59 -1.75
N ILE A 256 -7.76 8.34 -2.68
CA ILE A 256 -8.18 9.72 -2.40
C ILE A 256 -9.22 9.73 -1.27
N VAL A 257 -10.27 8.91 -1.38
CA VAL A 257 -11.34 8.84 -0.37
C VAL A 257 -10.82 8.35 0.98
N THR A 258 -9.96 7.33 1.02
CA THR A 258 -9.43 6.80 2.29
C THR A 258 -8.49 7.77 2.97
N ILE A 259 -7.58 8.43 2.26
CA ILE A 259 -6.70 9.46 2.85
C ILE A 259 -7.54 10.64 3.39
N LEU A 260 -8.58 11.06 2.67
CA LEU A 260 -9.51 12.07 3.17
C LEU A 260 -10.27 11.61 4.42
N LEU A 261 -10.74 10.37 4.48
CA LEU A 261 -11.39 9.79 5.66
C LEU A 261 -10.45 9.75 6.86
N ILE A 262 -9.20 9.30 6.66
CA ILE A 262 -8.17 9.24 7.71
C ILE A 262 -7.89 10.65 8.25
N TRP A 263 -7.62 11.60 7.35
CA TRP A 263 -7.35 12.98 7.72
C TRP A 263 -8.53 13.62 8.46
N ALA A 264 -9.74 13.52 7.91
CA ALA A 264 -10.93 14.11 8.50
C ALA A 264 -11.28 13.48 9.84
N SER A 265 -11.17 12.15 9.98
CA SER A 265 -11.49 11.49 11.25
C SER A 265 -10.48 11.79 12.35
N TYR A 266 -9.20 12.02 12.03
CA TYR A 266 -8.22 12.47 13.01
C TYR A 266 -8.43 13.94 13.42
N VAL A 267 -8.52 14.84 12.43
CA VAL A 267 -8.61 16.30 12.65
C VAL A 267 -9.93 16.68 13.34
N PHE A 268 -11.05 16.08 12.95
CA PHE A 268 -12.37 16.39 13.49
C PHE A 268 -12.85 15.43 14.60
N HIS A 269 -11.93 14.69 15.23
CA HIS A 269 -12.21 13.84 16.41
C HIS A 269 -13.16 12.65 16.19
N PHE A 270 -13.33 12.17 14.96
CA PHE A 270 -14.10 10.96 14.65
C PHE A 270 -13.22 9.69 14.66
N THR A 271 -12.21 9.65 15.53
CA THR A 271 -11.19 8.57 15.59
C THR A 271 -11.82 7.21 15.86
N LYS A 272 -12.89 7.16 16.68
CA LYS A 272 -13.67 5.95 16.97
C LYS A 272 -14.25 5.28 15.74
N MET A 273 -14.84 6.09 14.87
CA MET A 273 -15.34 5.61 13.58
C MET A 273 -14.18 5.20 12.67
N GLY A 274 -13.10 5.97 12.65
CA GLY A 274 -11.88 5.62 11.92
C GLY A 274 -11.27 4.27 12.34
N LEU A 275 -11.21 3.99 13.65
CA LEU A 275 -10.72 2.71 14.18
C LEU A 275 -11.59 1.54 13.69
N ALA A 276 -12.92 1.69 13.74
CA ALA A 276 -13.83 0.67 13.23
C ALA A 276 -13.58 0.38 11.74
N ILE A 277 -13.44 1.43 10.91
CA ILE A 277 -13.15 1.28 9.48
C ILE A 277 -11.77 0.65 9.25
N TYR A 278 -10.73 1.06 9.98
CA TYR A 278 -9.40 0.43 9.86
C TYR A 278 -9.44 -1.08 10.12
N ILE A 279 -10.12 -1.50 11.20
CA ILE A 279 -10.21 -2.92 11.55
C ILE A 279 -10.97 -3.70 10.48
N THR A 280 -12.12 -3.21 10.03
CA THR A 280 -12.88 -3.92 8.98
C THR A 280 -12.10 -4.00 7.69
N MET A 281 -11.32 -2.97 7.37
CA MET A 281 -10.49 -2.95 6.17
C MET A 281 -9.37 -3.98 6.23
N ASP A 282 -8.50 -3.86 7.22
CA ASP A 282 -7.29 -4.66 7.32
C ASP A 282 -7.59 -6.16 7.44
N VAL A 283 -8.62 -6.52 8.20
CA VAL A 283 -8.97 -7.93 8.43
C VAL A 283 -9.51 -8.56 7.16
N SER A 284 -10.34 -7.85 6.38
CA SER A 284 -10.80 -8.38 5.09
C SER A 284 -9.68 -8.47 4.05
N ASP A 285 -8.74 -7.51 4.06
CA ASP A 285 -7.62 -7.49 3.12
C ASP A 285 -6.59 -8.57 3.43
N PHE A 286 -6.44 -8.94 4.71
CA PHE A 286 -5.67 -10.11 5.13
C PHE A 286 -6.18 -11.39 4.46
N PHE A 287 -7.49 -11.66 4.53
CA PHE A 287 -8.06 -12.85 3.89
C PHE A 287 -7.99 -12.78 2.36
N LEU A 288 -8.17 -11.60 1.76
CA LEU A 288 -7.97 -11.39 0.32
C LEU A 288 -6.54 -11.76 -0.10
N ALA A 289 -5.54 -11.27 0.64
CA ALA A 289 -4.13 -11.50 0.33
C ALA A 289 -3.75 -12.99 0.49
N ILE A 290 -4.27 -13.67 1.51
CA ILE A 290 -4.11 -15.12 1.68
C ILE A 290 -4.72 -15.87 0.49
N SER A 291 -5.96 -15.55 0.13
CA SER A 291 -6.65 -16.24 -0.97
C SER A 291 -5.91 -16.09 -2.30
N LYS A 292 -5.42 -14.88 -2.60
CA LYS A 292 -4.58 -14.63 -3.78
C LYS A 292 -3.27 -15.40 -3.74
N ASN A 293 -2.60 -15.45 -2.58
CA ASN A 293 -1.35 -16.18 -2.47
C ASN A 293 -1.54 -17.69 -2.68
N PHE A 294 -2.58 -18.30 -2.13
CA PHE A 294 -2.85 -19.72 -2.40
C PHE A 294 -3.19 -19.98 -3.86
N ASN A 295 -3.87 -19.04 -4.53
CA ASN A 295 -4.08 -19.11 -5.98
C ASN A 295 -2.76 -18.96 -6.77
N TYR A 296 -1.86 -18.05 -6.39
CA TYR A 296 -0.55 -17.94 -7.05
C TYR A 296 0.35 -19.17 -6.84
N LEU A 297 0.14 -19.91 -5.77
CA LEU A 297 0.86 -21.15 -5.48
C LEU A 297 0.19 -22.39 -6.07
N ASP A 298 -0.98 -22.24 -6.69
CA ASP A 298 -1.78 -23.33 -7.25
C ASP A 298 -2.06 -24.44 -6.21
N TRP A 299 -2.30 -24.05 -4.96
CA TRP A 299 -2.59 -24.98 -3.86
C TRP A 299 -4.08 -25.34 -3.78
N ASP A 300 -4.38 -26.58 -3.41
CA ASP A 300 -5.77 -27.10 -3.30
C ASP A 300 -6.66 -26.30 -2.34
N ILE A 301 -6.06 -25.63 -1.35
CA ILE A 301 -6.75 -24.79 -0.38
C ILE A 301 -7.21 -23.42 -0.93
N GLN A 302 -6.94 -23.13 -2.22
CA GLN A 302 -7.35 -21.88 -2.84
C GLN A 302 -8.86 -21.64 -2.78
N VAL A 303 -9.69 -22.65 -3.06
CA VAL A 303 -11.17 -22.49 -3.07
C VAL A 303 -11.72 -22.29 -1.65
N PRO A 304 -11.38 -23.12 -0.65
CA PRO A 304 -11.76 -22.86 0.74
C PRO A 304 -11.34 -21.46 1.22
N SER A 305 -10.11 -21.03 0.92
CA SER A 305 -9.62 -19.70 1.31
C SER A 305 -10.37 -18.56 0.63
N PHE A 306 -10.76 -18.72 -0.64
CA PHE A 306 -11.58 -17.76 -1.37
C PHE A 306 -12.97 -17.61 -0.76
N VAL A 307 -13.59 -18.71 -0.31
CA VAL A 307 -14.88 -18.67 0.38
C VAL A 307 -14.76 -17.93 1.72
N VAL A 308 -13.72 -18.22 2.52
CA VAL A 308 -13.46 -17.50 3.79
C VAL A 308 -13.27 -16.01 3.53
N PHE A 309 -12.47 -15.65 2.52
CA PHE A 309 -12.29 -14.28 2.07
C PHE A 309 -13.63 -13.63 1.72
N MET A 310 -14.46 -14.25 0.88
CA MET A 310 -15.74 -13.70 0.46
C MET A 310 -16.69 -13.46 1.65
N VAL A 311 -16.79 -14.42 2.58
CA VAL A 311 -17.60 -14.27 3.80
C VAL A 311 -17.08 -13.10 4.65
N SER A 312 -15.75 -13.02 4.85
CA SER A 312 -15.13 -11.93 5.60
C SER A 312 -15.38 -10.56 4.95
N TRP A 313 -15.30 -10.48 3.62
CA TRP A 313 -15.56 -9.27 2.85
C TRP A 313 -17.01 -8.81 3.01
N ILE A 314 -17.98 -9.73 2.85
CA ILE A 314 -19.40 -9.41 3.00
C ILE A 314 -19.71 -8.91 4.41
N TYR A 315 -19.21 -9.60 5.43
CA TYR A 315 -19.47 -9.21 6.80
C TYR A 315 -18.79 -7.88 7.17
N LEU A 316 -17.49 -7.75 6.94
CA LEU A 316 -16.72 -6.59 7.40
C LEU A 316 -16.93 -5.36 6.51
N ARG A 317 -16.90 -5.53 5.19
CA ARG A 317 -16.97 -4.41 4.25
C ARG A 317 -18.37 -3.99 3.87
N HIS A 318 -19.38 -4.84 4.05
CA HIS A 318 -20.77 -4.48 3.77
C HIS A 318 -21.62 -4.43 5.03
N TYR A 319 -21.77 -5.53 5.77
CA TYR A 319 -22.68 -5.52 6.93
C TYR A 319 -22.26 -4.49 8.00
N ILE A 320 -20.99 -4.50 8.43
CA ILE A 320 -20.51 -3.54 9.44
C ILE A 320 -20.48 -2.10 8.90
N ASN A 321 -20.02 -1.88 7.67
CA ASN A 321 -20.03 -0.53 7.08
C ASN A 321 -21.44 0.04 6.90
N LEU A 322 -22.41 -0.79 6.47
CA LEU A 322 -23.82 -0.39 6.39
C LEU A 322 -24.41 -0.12 7.77
N LYS A 323 -24.01 -0.87 8.81
CA LYS A 323 -24.38 -0.58 10.20
C LYS A 323 -23.87 0.81 10.63
N ILE A 324 -22.62 1.15 10.31
CA ILE A 324 -22.03 2.47 10.61
C ILE A 324 -22.74 3.57 9.81
N LEU A 325 -23.00 3.37 8.52
CA LEU A 325 -23.76 4.31 7.68
C LEU A 325 -25.19 4.53 8.17
N TRP A 326 -25.88 3.46 8.55
CA TRP A 326 -27.23 3.54 9.13
C TRP A 326 -27.24 4.34 10.43
N SER A 327 -26.25 4.08 11.27
CA SER A 327 -26.05 4.81 12.52
C SER A 327 -25.73 6.29 12.29
N LEU A 328 -24.99 6.62 11.23
CA LEU A 328 -24.76 8.01 10.81
C LEU A 328 -26.06 8.73 10.40
N LEU A 329 -27.03 8.01 9.84
CA LEU A 329 -28.31 8.59 9.44
C LEU A 329 -29.29 8.72 10.62
N THR A 330 -29.23 7.81 11.58
CA THR A 330 -30.23 7.69 12.67
C THR A 330 -29.74 8.21 14.03
N GLU A 331 -28.54 7.84 14.46
CA GLU A 331 -27.99 8.16 15.78
C GLU A 331 -27.16 9.45 15.79
N PHE A 332 -26.54 9.84 14.66
CA PHE A 332 -25.64 11.01 14.63
C PHE A 332 -26.29 12.32 15.09
N LYS A 333 -27.56 12.55 14.78
CA LYS A 333 -28.25 13.78 15.25
C LYS A 333 -28.78 13.66 16.68
N THR A 334 -29.08 12.44 17.13
CA THR A 334 -29.89 12.18 18.32
C THR A 334 -29.05 11.83 19.54
N VAL A 335 -27.88 11.21 19.36
CA VAL A 335 -27.00 10.76 20.44
C VAL A 335 -25.87 11.75 20.66
N GLY A 336 -25.78 12.34 21.85
CA GLY A 336 -24.74 13.32 22.21
C GLY A 336 -24.96 14.69 21.56
N ASN A 337 -24.10 15.66 21.89
CA ASN A 337 -24.27 17.05 21.46
C ASN A 337 -24.17 17.19 19.92
N TYR A 338 -25.16 17.85 19.32
CA TYR A 338 -25.24 18.13 17.88
C TYR A 338 -25.25 19.64 17.65
N THR A 339 -24.13 20.28 17.93
CA THR A 339 -23.95 21.73 17.81
C THR A 339 -22.54 22.02 17.29
N LEU A 340 -22.43 22.91 16.30
CA LEU A 340 -21.14 23.36 15.82
C LEU A 340 -20.57 24.38 16.80
N ASN A 341 -19.42 24.07 17.38
CA ASN A 341 -18.71 25.00 18.25
C ASN A 341 -17.19 24.86 18.06
N PHE A 342 -16.58 25.87 17.43
CA PHE A 342 -15.14 25.90 17.18
C PHE A 342 -14.31 26.07 18.46
N ALA A 343 -14.81 26.80 19.45
CA ALA A 343 -14.09 27.03 20.71
C ALA A 343 -13.95 25.75 21.53
N THR A 344 -15.01 24.94 21.56
CA THR A 344 -14.98 23.61 22.20
C THR A 344 -14.60 22.49 21.24
N GLN A 345 -14.16 22.82 20.01
CA GLN A 345 -13.79 21.84 18.98
C GLN A 345 -14.86 20.74 18.75
N GLN A 346 -16.14 21.11 18.86
CA GLN A 346 -17.27 20.23 18.60
C GLN A 346 -17.67 20.36 17.13
N TYR A 347 -17.31 19.35 16.32
CA TYR A 347 -17.55 19.38 14.87
C TYR A 347 -18.73 18.52 14.43
N LYS A 348 -19.38 17.81 15.35
CA LYS A 348 -20.60 17.03 15.12
C LYS A 348 -21.79 17.96 14.88
N CYS A 349 -22.12 18.16 13.60
CA CYS A 349 -23.11 19.14 13.16
C CYS A 349 -23.74 18.80 11.81
N TRP A 350 -24.60 19.69 11.32
CA TRP A 350 -25.30 19.59 10.03
C TRP A 350 -24.37 19.62 8.81
N ILE A 351 -23.14 20.12 8.97
CA ILE A 351 -22.13 20.13 7.90
C ILE A 351 -21.36 18.81 7.90
N SER A 352 -20.91 18.35 9.08
CA SER A 352 -20.07 17.15 9.16
C SER A 352 -20.82 15.89 8.75
N GLN A 353 -22.12 15.78 9.09
CA GLN A 353 -22.91 14.59 8.81
C GLN A 353 -22.95 14.23 7.31
N PRO A 354 -23.38 15.12 6.38
CA PRO A 354 -23.41 14.79 4.96
C PRO A 354 -22.02 14.53 4.39
N ILE A 355 -20.96 15.18 4.89
CA ILE A 355 -19.58 14.94 4.42
C ILE A 355 -19.14 13.53 4.78
N ILE A 356 -19.32 13.11 6.04
CA ILE A 356 -18.93 11.76 6.50
C ILE A 356 -19.76 10.70 5.78
N VAL A 357 -21.07 10.91 5.65
CA VAL A 357 -21.98 10.02 4.91
C VAL A 357 -21.54 9.91 3.44
N ALA A 358 -21.18 11.01 2.80
CA ALA A 358 -20.70 11.00 1.41
C ALA A 358 -19.39 10.22 1.27
N LEU A 359 -18.39 10.50 2.11
CA LEU A 359 -17.08 9.81 2.06
C LEU A 359 -17.20 8.31 2.33
N LEU A 360 -17.93 7.90 3.38
CA LEU A 360 -18.19 6.49 3.65
C LEU A 360 -19.12 5.85 2.61
N GLY A 361 -20.03 6.63 2.02
CA GLY A 361 -20.87 6.20 0.90
C GLY A 361 -20.06 5.89 -0.35
N PHE A 362 -19.11 6.76 -0.73
CA PHE A 362 -18.18 6.49 -1.84
C PHE A 362 -17.34 5.25 -1.57
N LEU A 363 -16.83 5.10 -0.34
CA LEU A 363 -16.11 3.91 0.08
C LEU A 363 -16.97 2.64 -0.04
N GLN A 364 -18.25 2.71 0.35
CA GLN A 364 -19.20 1.62 0.22
C GLN A 364 -19.52 1.28 -1.24
N ILE A 365 -19.66 2.27 -2.11
CA ILE A 365 -19.91 2.08 -3.55
C ILE A 365 -18.72 1.34 -4.18
N LEU A 366 -17.49 1.73 -3.85
CA LEU A 366 -16.29 1.03 -4.34
C LEU A 366 -16.24 -0.41 -3.81
N ASN A 367 -16.55 -0.62 -2.53
CA ASN A 367 -16.66 -1.97 -1.98
C ASN A 367 -17.69 -2.82 -2.73
N LEU A 368 -18.82 -2.25 -3.16
CA LEU A 368 -19.83 -2.96 -3.95
C LEU A 368 -19.33 -3.27 -5.37
N TYR A 369 -18.56 -2.37 -5.98
CA TYR A 369 -17.90 -2.62 -7.26
C TYR A 369 -16.97 -3.85 -7.16
N TRP A 370 -16.10 -3.90 -6.15
CA TRP A 370 -15.23 -5.07 -5.96
C TRP A 370 -16.01 -6.32 -5.56
N LEU A 371 -17.11 -6.19 -4.80
CA LEU A 371 -18.00 -7.33 -4.53
C LEU A 371 -18.56 -7.93 -5.82
N ALA A 372 -18.95 -7.11 -6.79
CA ALA A 372 -19.39 -7.58 -8.10
C ALA A 372 -18.28 -8.35 -8.84
N LEU A 373 -17.01 -7.91 -8.71
CA LEU A 373 -15.86 -8.64 -9.25
C LEU A 373 -15.63 -9.97 -8.52
N ILE A 374 -15.78 -10.01 -7.19
CA ILE A 374 -15.68 -11.24 -6.39
C ILE A 374 -16.75 -12.25 -6.85
N PHE A 375 -17.99 -11.82 -7.03
CA PHE A 375 -19.05 -12.68 -7.57
C PHE A 375 -18.80 -13.14 -9.00
N LYS A 376 -18.19 -12.29 -9.85
CA LYS A 376 -17.77 -12.68 -11.20
C LYS A 376 -16.74 -13.81 -11.15
N VAL A 377 -15.76 -13.74 -10.24
CA VAL A 377 -14.78 -14.82 -10.01
C VAL A 377 -15.47 -16.06 -9.45
N LEU A 378 -16.39 -15.93 -8.49
CA LEU A 378 -17.15 -17.07 -7.96
C LEU A 378 -17.96 -17.78 -9.05
N PHE A 379 -18.68 -17.03 -9.89
CA PHE A 379 -19.44 -17.57 -11.01
C PHE A 379 -18.50 -18.34 -11.95
N ARG A 380 -17.34 -17.76 -12.25
CA ARG A 380 -16.32 -18.44 -13.05
C ARG A 380 -15.90 -19.78 -12.43
N LEU A 381 -15.54 -19.80 -11.14
CA LEU A 381 -15.10 -21.00 -10.43
C LEU A 381 -16.18 -22.10 -10.37
N LEU A 382 -17.46 -21.73 -10.26
CA LEU A 382 -18.57 -22.69 -10.17
C LEU A 382 -19.02 -23.25 -11.52
N PHE A 383 -18.95 -22.43 -12.58
CA PHE A 383 -19.51 -22.77 -13.89
C PHE A 383 -18.46 -23.16 -14.94
N GLN A 384 -17.21 -22.67 -14.86
CA GLN A 384 -16.15 -23.05 -15.82
C GLN A 384 -15.45 -24.36 -15.45
N ASN A 385 -15.21 -24.65 -14.16
CA ASN A 385 -14.75 -25.99 -13.72
C ASN A 385 -15.72 -27.11 -14.16
N LYS A 386 -17.00 -26.77 -14.35
CA LYS A 386 -18.04 -27.71 -14.82
C LYS A 386 -18.05 -27.90 -16.34
N MET A 387 -17.43 -27.01 -17.11
CA MET A 387 -17.29 -27.11 -18.56
C MET A 387 -15.91 -27.67 -18.98
N GLU A 388 -14.86 -27.44 -18.18
CA GLU A 388 -13.51 -27.98 -18.42
C GLU A 388 -13.42 -29.51 -18.19
N ASP A 389 -14.23 -30.07 -17.29
CA ASP A 389 -14.33 -31.54 -17.09
C ASP A 389 -14.90 -32.27 -18.34
N HIS A 390 -15.48 -31.54 -19.30
CA HIS A 390 -15.91 -32.05 -20.60
C HIS A 390 -14.99 -31.67 -21.77
N ARG A 391 -13.97 -30.85 -21.55
CA ARG A 391 -13.03 -30.39 -22.56
C ARG A 391 -11.64 -30.31 -21.97
N SER A 392 -10.99 -31.47 -21.93
CA SER A 392 -9.54 -31.57 -21.74
C SER A 392 -8.79 -30.69 -22.75
N ASP A 393 -7.75 -30.02 -22.23
CA ASP A 393 -6.69 -29.26 -22.91
C ASP A 393 -6.96 -27.81 -23.36
N SER A 394 -6.09 -26.94 -22.85
CA SER A 394 -5.83 -25.52 -23.16
C SER A 394 -6.78 -24.46 -22.60
N GLU A 395 -6.35 -23.75 -21.55
CA GLU A 395 -5.84 -22.37 -21.65
C GLU A 395 -5.45 -21.84 -20.26
N ASP A 396 -4.13 -21.83 -20.00
CA ASP A 396 -3.49 -21.10 -18.91
C ASP A 396 -3.27 -19.63 -19.34
N ASP A 397 -3.19 -18.72 -18.36
CA ASP A 397 -2.85 -17.29 -18.46
C ASP A 397 -3.96 -16.28 -18.85
N ASP A 398 -4.85 -16.00 -17.89
CA ASP A 398 -5.79 -14.86 -17.94
C ASP A 398 -5.15 -13.52 -17.51
N ASP A 399 -3.90 -13.27 -17.91
CA ASP A 399 -3.17 -11.99 -17.68
C ASP A 399 -2.75 -11.27 -18.99
N ASP A 400 -3.10 -11.79 -20.19
CA ASP A 400 -2.72 -11.16 -21.48
C ASP A 400 -3.83 -11.08 -22.57
N SER A 401 -5.08 -11.45 -22.30
CA SER A 401 -6.11 -11.57 -23.35
C SER A 401 -7.08 -10.37 -23.46
N GLU A 402 -6.60 -9.12 -23.55
CA GLU A 402 -7.50 -8.00 -23.88
C GLU A 402 -6.90 -6.84 -24.72
N GLN A 403 -5.69 -6.99 -25.29
CA GLN A 403 -5.11 -5.97 -26.19
C GLN A 403 -5.25 -6.25 -27.70
N ASP A 404 -5.66 -7.44 -28.14
CA ASP A 404 -5.68 -7.77 -29.58
C ASP A 404 -7.04 -7.64 -30.29
N LYS A 405 -8.10 -7.13 -29.64
CA LYS A 405 -9.40 -6.90 -30.31
C LYS A 405 -9.59 -5.49 -30.90
N LYS A 406 -8.54 -4.70 -31.08
CA LYS A 406 -8.64 -3.35 -31.67
C LYS A 406 -7.91 -3.14 -33.01
N ASN A 407 -7.33 -4.19 -33.59
CA ASN A 407 -6.80 -4.15 -34.95
C ASN A 407 -7.18 -5.44 -35.70
N GLN A 408 -8.44 -5.54 -36.10
CA GLN A 408 -8.82 -6.26 -37.32
C GLN A 408 -9.73 -5.37 -38.15
#